data_AF-A0A6A6X4V8-F1
#
_entry.id   AF-A0A6A6X4V8-F1
#
_cell.length_a   1.000
_cell.length_b   1.000
_cell.length_c   1.000
_cell.angle_alpha   90.00
_cell.angle_beta   90.00
_cell.angle_gamma   90.00
#
_symmetry.space_group_name_H-M   'P 1'
#
loop_
_entity.id
_entity.type
_entity.pdbx_description
1 polymer ?
#
loop_
_entity_poly.entity_id
_entity_poly.type
_entity_poly.pdbx_seq_one_letter_code
_entity_poly.pdbx_strand_id
1 'polypeptide(L)'
;MLTKTLYASSLLSTLQLAVAAPASHVAGYTNADASFSVTPSSIYPLATSFGPDSQVPAIETSAPSAPPRVSSNLSRATSHGPFSGTPTTTGAVEANTTLAKSIAPLPPNPTATYYNSQGVLLNPAPAPYTPNGGLGTNGTEPRYMVNSDFDFESIALGLYQEWIELDLFNNGLAVFSDEDFIEAGLTAEDRSYIAFMAIQESGHSTLLTNMLGEAAPKQCTYNYPYSTVREFIDFNQKITRFGESGVWGFINHLDSREVGQLLAQSIATEARQQMSFRQMLGLHPMPVWFETGIPQSWAWSYLAPYISSCPENQTRLAWQNFPALNFVNQPNPNRFSPNDTKPFETVGNRTADPSDSNIPTNETCVNLHVTGYSCGPAIAHNRSEPLSFPGKQVNLTWDAPGHTVGPNDSYITSTSAKQPKFVAWVSQLNLTYTPLVTIGNNSGYTYQPAGEVYEGDPAVNGTMFVALTDSDIFLTPFNLSMINPHVVALGLYQAG
;
A
#
# COMPACT_ATOMS: atom_id res chain seq x y z
N MET A 1 -43.36 -5.69 58.92
CA MET A 1 -44.16 -5.21 57.77
C MET A 1 -43.28 -4.25 56.98
N LEU A 2 -43.12 -4.54 55.69
CA LEU A 2 -42.14 -3.92 54.79
C LEU A 2 -42.44 -2.44 54.52
N THR A 3 -41.44 -1.58 54.67
CA THR A 3 -41.37 -0.25 54.07
C THR A 3 -40.77 -0.37 52.68
N LYS A 4 -41.59 -0.14 51.64
CA LYS A 4 -41.13 0.08 50.26
C LYS A 4 -40.90 1.58 50.08
N THR A 5 -39.65 1.98 49.88
CA THR A 5 -39.30 3.29 49.34
C THR A 5 -38.60 3.04 48.00
N LEU A 6 -39.33 3.28 46.91
CA LEU A 6 -38.79 3.29 45.56
C LEU A 6 -38.00 4.58 45.36
N TYR A 7 -36.68 4.49 45.27
CA TYR A 7 -35.87 5.53 44.66
C TYR A 7 -35.89 5.29 43.15
N ALA A 8 -36.55 6.20 42.42
CA ALA A 8 -36.43 6.28 40.97
C ALA A 8 -35.08 6.94 40.66
N SER A 9 -34.11 6.12 40.27
CA SER A 9 -32.85 6.59 39.68
C SER A 9 -33.11 6.90 38.20
N SER A 10 -33.21 8.17 37.86
CA SER A 10 -33.22 8.62 36.46
C SER A 10 -31.82 8.41 35.86
N LEU A 11 -31.65 7.30 35.14
CA LEU A 11 -30.56 7.11 34.18
C LEU A 11 -30.77 8.13 33.05
N LEU A 12 -29.96 9.20 33.05
CA LEU A 12 -29.71 9.97 31.84
C LEU A 12 -28.96 9.07 30.87
N SER A 13 -29.69 8.34 30.03
CA SER A 13 -29.16 7.83 28.78
C SER A 13 -28.83 9.03 27.90
N THR A 14 -27.53 9.36 27.82
CA THR A 14 -27.01 10.25 26.78
C THR A 14 -27.32 9.61 25.43
N LEU A 15 -28.36 10.08 24.75
CA LEU A 15 -28.47 9.89 23.30
C LEU A 15 -27.27 10.62 22.69
N GLN A 16 -26.17 9.91 22.45
CA GLN A 16 -25.31 10.25 21.34
C GLN A 16 -26.20 10.14 20.10
N LEU A 17 -26.55 11.28 19.52
CA LEU A 17 -26.99 11.37 18.14
C LEU A 17 -25.80 10.89 17.30
N ALA A 18 -25.65 9.57 17.17
CA ALA A 18 -24.85 8.98 16.12
C ALA A 18 -25.46 9.51 14.84
N VAL A 19 -24.74 10.40 14.15
CA VAL A 19 -25.07 10.75 12.77
C VAL A 19 -25.00 9.40 12.04
N ALA A 20 -26.16 8.90 11.59
CA ALA A 20 -26.20 7.69 10.81
C ALA A 20 -25.20 7.84 9.66
N ALA A 21 -24.33 6.84 9.49
CA ALA A 21 -23.42 6.82 8.34
C ALA A 21 -24.24 7.08 7.07
N PRO A 22 -23.76 7.94 6.15
CA PRO A 22 -24.50 8.21 4.92
C PRO A 22 -24.82 6.89 4.22
N ALA A 23 -26.05 6.77 3.69
CA ALA A 23 -26.48 5.57 2.97
C ALA A 23 -25.52 5.29 1.80
N SER A 24 -25.24 4.01 1.54
CA SER A 24 -24.42 3.60 0.39
C SER A 24 -24.91 4.29 -0.88
N HIS A 25 -23.98 4.90 -1.63
CA HIS A 25 -24.30 5.60 -2.88
C HIS A 25 -24.39 4.64 -4.08
N VAL A 26 -24.14 3.33 -3.88
CA VAL A 26 -24.19 2.32 -4.93
C VAL A 26 -25.53 1.59 -4.87
N ALA A 27 -26.29 1.64 -5.97
CA ALA A 27 -27.59 0.98 -6.08
C ALA A 27 -27.43 -0.55 -5.92
N GLY A 28 -28.19 -1.15 -5.00
CA GLY A 28 -28.20 -2.61 -4.76
C GLY A 28 -27.80 -3.03 -3.34
N TYR A 29 -27.17 -2.15 -2.57
CA TYR A 29 -26.84 -2.41 -1.17
C TYR A 29 -28.00 -2.03 -0.24
N THR A 30 -28.90 -2.98 0.02
CA THR A 30 -29.83 -2.92 1.15
C THR A 30 -29.18 -3.67 2.31
N ASN A 31 -28.91 -3.01 3.44
CA ASN A 31 -28.21 -3.50 4.66
C ASN A 31 -28.74 -4.81 5.31
N ALA A 32 -29.12 -5.84 4.55
CA ALA A 32 -30.04 -6.88 5.00
C ALA A 32 -29.57 -8.33 4.77
N ASP A 33 -28.60 -8.62 3.91
CA ASP A 33 -28.26 -10.02 3.59
C ASP A 33 -26.75 -10.24 3.42
N ALA A 34 -25.98 -10.17 4.52
CA ALA A 34 -24.68 -10.83 4.54
C ALA A 34 -24.91 -12.34 4.33
N SER A 35 -24.23 -12.97 3.37
CA SER A 35 -24.39 -14.39 3.05
C SER A 35 -23.83 -15.33 4.12
N PHE A 36 -23.34 -14.77 5.23
CA PHE A 36 -22.71 -15.46 6.36
C PHE A 36 -23.20 -14.86 7.68
N SER A 37 -23.26 -15.67 8.73
CA SER A 37 -23.64 -15.23 10.07
C SER A 37 -22.45 -14.67 10.83
N VAL A 38 -22.56 -13.45 11.34
CA VAL A 38 -21.63 -12.90 12.34
C VAL A 38 -22.15 -13.30 13.73
N THR A 39 -21.38 -14.08 14.48
CA THR A 39 -21.73 -14.46 15.86
C THR A 39 -20.71 -13.85 16.81
N PRO A 40 -21.13 -13.01 17.77
CA PRO A 40 -20.21 -12.36 18.70
C PRO A 40 -19.43 -13.40 19.51
N SER A 41 -18.11 -13.21 19.59
CA SER A 41 -17.23 -14.11 20.34
C SER A 41 -17.17 -13.71 21.82
N SER A 42 -16.86 -14.66 22.71
CA SER A 42 -16.53 -14.29 24.09
C SER A 42 -15.20 -13.53 24.14
N ILE A 43 -15.19 -12.34 24.75
CA ILE A 43 -14.00 -11.48 24.92
C ILE A 43 -13.05 -12.03 26.01
N TYR A 44 -13.43 -13.08 26.74
CA TYR A 44 -12.63 -13.67 27.81
C TYR A 44 -12.42 -15.17 27.63
N PRO A 45 -11.31 -15.74 28.14
CA PRO A 45 -10.20 -15.05 28.83
C PRO A 45 -9.17 -14.43 27.87
N LEU A 46 -8.66 -13.25 28.22
CA LEU A 46 -7.57 -12.57 27.51
C LEU A 46 -6.18 -13.07 27.94
N ALA A 47 -5.17 -12.87 27.09
CA ALA A 47 -3.78 -13.14 27.42
C ALA A 47 -3.31 -12.30 28.63
N THR A 48 -2.72 -12.96 29.63
CA THR A 48 -2.14 -12.31 30.83
C THR A 48 -0.66 -12.65 31.04
N SER A 49 -0.13 -13.57 30.24
CA SER A 49 1.27 -13.96 30.18
C SER A 49 1.71 -13.91 28.73
N PHE A 50 2.67 -13.05 28.44
CA PHE A 50 3.31 -12.92 27.15
C PHE A 50 4.60 -13.71 27.26
N GLY A 51 4.63 -14.91 26.64
CA GLY A 51 5.78 -15.82 26.70
C GLY A 51 7.06 -15.20 26.14
N PRO A 52 8.16 -15.98 25.99
CA PRO A 52 9.27 -15.49 25.18
C PRO A 52 8.82 -15.21 23.75
N ASP A 53 9.49 -14.29 23.06
CA ASP A 53 9.25 -14.01 21.63
C ASP A 53 9.21 -15.31 20.81
N SER A 54 8.41 -15.31 19.73
CA SER A 54 8.24 -16.43 18.81
C SER A 54 9.55 -17.14 18.47
N GLN A 55 9.56 -18.46 18.65
CA GLN A 55 10.69 -19.30 18.26
C GLN A 55 10.54 -19.74 16.80
N VAL A 56 10.85 -18.84 15.87
CA VAL A 56 10.84 -19.16 14.42
C VAL A 56 12.25 -19.42 13.88
N PRO A 57 12.40 -20.30 12.87
CA PRO A 57 13.67 -20.47 12.18
C PRO A 57 14.16 -19.14 11.60
N ALA A 58 15.39 -18.78 11.94
CA ALA A 58 16.03 -17.57 11.45
C ALA A 58 17.55 -17.77 11.34
N ILE A 59 18.18 -16.92 10.54
CA ILE A 59 19.64 -16.81 10.44
C ILE A 59 20.08 -15.42 10.88
N GLU A 60 21.29 -15.32 11.42
CA GLU A 60 21.92 -14.02 11.60
C GLU A 60 22.14 -13.36 10.24
N THR A 61 21.72 -12.11 10.12
CA THR A 61 21.88 -11.32 8.90
C THR A 61 22.60 -10.02 9.23
N SER A 62 23.43 -9.56 8.30
CA SER A 62 24.06 -8.24 8.39
C SER A 62 23.60 -7.41 7.21
N ALA A 63 23.13 -6.19 7.49
CA ALA A 63 22.78 -5.25 6.44
C ALA A 63 24.01 -4.95 5.58
N PRO A 64 23.87 -4.90 4.25
CA PRO A 64 24.92 -4.31 3.41
C PRO A 64 25.10 -2.82 3.80
N SER A 65 26.24 -2.23 3.44
CA SER A 65 26.46 -0.80 3.70
C SER A 65 25.36 0.05 3.05
N ALA A 66 24.50 0.65 3.87
CA ALA A 66 23.48 1.57 3.41
C ALA A 66 24.09 2.93 3.01
N PRO A 67 23.43 3.70 2.12
CA PRO A 67 23.82 5.07 1.88
C PRO A 67 23.73 5.90 3.19
N PRO A 68 24.75 6.70 3.53
CA PRO A 68 24.79 7.41 4.80
C PRO A 68 23.72 8.49 4.84
N ARG A 69 23.04 8.60 5.99
CA ARG A 69 22.10 9.69 6.19
C ARG A 69 22.86 10.99 6.39
N VAL A 70 22.50 12.03 5.64
CA VAL A 70 23.15 13.35 5.71
C VAL A 70 22.75 14.17 6.93
N SER A 71 21.70 13.77 7.65
CA SER A 71 21.19 14.44 8.84
C SER A 71 21.68 13.78 10.13
N SER A 72 22.13 14.61 11.08
CA SER A 72 22.52 14.17 12.42
C SER A 72 21.32 13.67 13.23
N ASN A 73 21.49 12.57 13.97
CA ASN A 73 20.53 12.16 15.01
C ASN A 73 20.56 13.16 16.17
N LEU A 74 19.55 14.03 16.24
CA LEU A 74 19.41 14.99 17.32
C LEU A 74 18.72 14.31 18.51
N SER A 75 19.45 14.07 19.60
CA SER A 75 18.89 13.51 20.84
C SER A 75 18.35 14.57 21.80
N ARG A 76 18.45 15.86 21.43
CA ARG A 76 18.06 17.01 22.24
C ARG A 76 17.40 18.08 21.36
N ALA A 77 16.60 18.94 21.97
CA ALA A 77 16.03 20.09 21.30
C ALA A 77 17.15 20.96 20.69
N THR A 78 17.08 21.19 19.39
CA THR A 78 17.92 22.18 18.71
C THR A 78 17.43 23.59 19.02
N SER A 79 18.34 24.58 18.98
CA SER A 79 17.94 25.97 19.11
C SER A 79 17.31 26.44 17.80
N HIS A 80 16.02 26.74 17.83
CA HIS A 80 15.34 27.47 16.77
C HIS A 80 15.15 28.92 17.24
N GLY A 81 15.81 29.87 16.58
CA GLY A 81 15.74 31.28 16.91
C GLY A 81 16.30 32.13 15.77
N PRO A 82 15.99 33.43 15.73
CA PRO A 82 16.63 34.34 14.79
C PRO A 82 18.15 34.27 14.98
N PHE A 83 18.89 34.31 13.88
CA PHE A 83 20.34 34.36 13.92
C PHE A 83 20.80 35.52 14.81
N SER A 84 21.54 35.20 15.88
CA SER A 84 22.02 36.17 16.87
C SER A 84 23.50 36.52 16.70
N GLY A 85 23.98 36.48 15.46
CA GLY A 85 25.34 36.89 15.09
C GLY A 85 25.35 38.12 14.18
N THR A 86 26.55 38.63 13.91
CA THR A 86 26.78 39.61 12.83
C THR A 86 27.09 38.85 11.54
N PRO A 87 26.38 39.10 10.42
CA PRO A 87 26.75 38.50 9.14
C PRO A 87 28.21 38.83 8.82
N THR A 88 29.05 37.82 8.63
CA THR A 88 30.49 37.98 8.41
C THR A 88 30.86 38.04 6.93
N THR A 89 29.89 37.93 6.01
CA THR A 89 30.12 37.96 4.56
C THR A 89 28.97 38.65 3.86
N THR A 90 29.30 39.54 2.92
CA THR A 90 28.36 40.13 1.96
C THR A 90 28.60 39.43 0.62
N GLY A 91 27.62 38.64 0.14
CA GLY A 91 27.76 37.82 -1.06
C GLY A 91 28.09 36.35 -0.76
N ALA A 92 28.29 35.54 -1.80
CA ALA A 92 28.65 34.13 -1.69
C ALA A 92 30.16 33.94 -1.42
N VAL A 93 30.55 32.78 -0.89
CA VAL A 93 31.95 32.43 -0.62
C VAL A 93 32.75 32.39 -1.93
N GLU A 94 33.91 33.07 -1.97
CA GLU A 94 34.89 32.99 -3.06
C GLU A 94 36.13 32.18 -2.63
N ALA A 95 36.73 31.42 -3.57
CA ALA A 95 37.90 30.59 -3.29
C ALA A 95 39.18 31.42 -3.06
N ASN A 96 40.17 30.83 -2.37
CA ASN A 96 41.47 31.43 -2.01
C ASN A 96 42.34 31.87 -3.21
N THR A 97 42.13 31.31 -4.39
CA THR A 97 42.66 31.84 -5.66
C THR A 97 41.81 31.37 -6.84
N THR A 98 41.46 32.30 -7.74
CA THR A 98 40.68 32.00 -8.96
C THR A 98 41.63 31.76 -10.14
N LEU A 99 41.84 30.49 -10.50
CA LEU A 99 42.85 30.08 -11.50
C LEU A 99 42.43 30.27 -12.96
N ALA A 100 41.12 30.42 -13.22
CA ALA A 100 40.54 30.79 -14.51
C ALA A 100 39.13 31.33 -14.27
N LYS A 101 38.63 32.22 -15.15
CA LYS A 101 37.24 32.71 -15.07
C LYS A 101 36.19 31.61 -15.33
N SER A 102 36.61 30.48 -15.91
CA SER A 102 35.80 29.28 -16.11
C SER A 102 36.70 28.05 -16.34
N ILE A 103 36.19 26.86 -16.02
CA ILE A 103 36.78 25.57 -16.39
C ILE A 103 36.27 25.21 -17.79
N ALA A 104 37.14 24.74 -18.69
CA ALA A 104 36.71 24.28 -20.01
C ALA A 104 35.93 22.96 -19.89
N PRO A 105 34.70 22.87 -20.41
CA PRO A 105 33.83 21.71 -20.19
C PRO A 105 34.32 20.47 -20.94
N LEU A 106 34.29 19.31 -20.26
CA LEU A 106 33.99 18.04 -20.93
C LEU A 106 32.46 17.98 -21.19
N PRO A 107 32.00 17.32 -22.26
CA PRO A 107 30.61 17.40 -22.70
C PRO A 107 29.63 16.80 -21.67
N PRO A 108 28.58 17.54 -21.28
CA PRO A 108 27.44 17.02 -20.55
C PRO A 108 26.60 16.08 -21.42
N ASN A 109 25.75 15.28 -20.77
CA ASN A 109 24.67 14.57 -21.44
C ASN A 109 23.88 15.56 -22.34
N PRO A 110 23.70 15.31 -23.65
CA PRO A 110 23.23 16.29 -24.63
C PRO A 110 21.89 17.00 -24.31
N THR A 111 21.10 16.49 -23.37
CA THR A 111 19.74 16.96 -23.08
C THR A 111 19.56 17.72 -21.77
N ALA A 112 20.60 17.87 -20.93
CA ALA A 112 20.50 18.58 -19.64
C ALA A 112 21.35 19.87 -19.64
N THR A 113 20.87 20.94 -20.30
CA THR A 113 21.66 22.13 -20.64
C THR A 113 21.30 23.41 -19.90
N TYR A 114 20.32 23.39 -19.00
CA TYR A 114 19.88 24.59 -18.28
C TYR A 114 20.72 24.85 -17.02
N TYR A 115 21.45 25.97 -16.98
CA TYR A 115 22.18 26.45 -15.82
C TYR A 115 22.05 27.97 -15.71
N ASN A 116 21.45 28.46 -14.62
CA ASN A 116 21.21 29.88 -14.37
C ASN A 116 22.12 30.38 -13.23
N SER A 117 23.37 30.66 -13.55
CA SER A 117 24.37 31.16 -12.59
C SER A 117 24.10 32.57 -12.08
N GLN A 118 23.21 33.32 -12.73
CA GLN A 118 22.97 34.73 -12.42
C GLN A 118 21.85 34.92 -11.38
N GLY A 119 21.02 33.90 -11.14
CA GLY A 119 19.88 34.00 -10.21
C GLY A 119 18.80 35.01 -10.66
N VAL A 120 18.84 35.44 -11.92
CA VAL A 120 17.87 36.35 -12.55
C VAL A 120 17.17 35.66 -13.71
N LEU A 121 16.07 36.23 -14.22
CA LEU A 121 15.39 35.68 -15.40
C LEU A 121 16.26 35.87 -16.65
N LEU A 122 16.73 34.75 -17.22
CA LEU A 122 17.57 34.75 -18.43
C LEU A 122 16.77 34.79 -19.73
N ASN A 123 15.46 34.52 -19.66
CA ASN A 123 14.55 34.48 -20.80
C ASN A 123 13.36 35.41 -20.56
N PRO A 124 12.74 35.99 -21.61
CA PRO A 124 11.52 36.76 -21.49
C PRO A 124 10.44 35.96 -20.75
N ALA A 125 9.86 36.57 -19.72
CA ALA A 125 8.70 36.05 -19.04
C ALA A 125 7.48 36.14 -19.99
N PRO A 126 6.78 35.04 -20.30
CA PRO A 126 5.57 35.09 -21.13
C PRO A 126 4.45 35.95 -20.51
N ALA A 127 4.45 36.14 -19.18
CA ALA A 127 3.52 36.99 -18.45
C ALA A 127 4.18 37.59 -17.18
N PRO A 128 3.59 38.65 -16.57
CA PRO A 128 4.08 39.17 -15.29
C PRO A 128 4.17 38.08 -14.22
N TYR A 129 5.30 38.03 -13.50
CA TYR A 129 5.59 37.04 -12.45
C TYR A 129 5.61 35.57 -12.94
N THR A 130 5.71 35.33 -14.25
CA THR A 130 5.75 33.99 -14.86
C THR A 130 7.07 33.82 -15.63
N PRO A 131 8.14 33.31 -15.00
CA PRO A 131 9.35 32.90 -15.70
C PRO A 131 9.02 31.94 -16.84
N ASN A 132 9.79 32.01 -17.94
CA ASN A 132 9.66 31.00 -19.00
C ASN A 132 9.95 29.61 -18.42
N GLY A 133 8.99 28.68 -18.56
CA GLY A 133 8.97 27.43 -17.82
C GLY A 133 9.18 26.18 -18.70
N GLY A 134 8.90 25.02 -18.13
CA GLY A 134 8.93 23.73 -18.82
C GLY A 134 7.75 23.51 -19.77
N LEU A 135 7.57 22.27 -20.20
CA LEU A 135 6.43 21.87 -21.04
C LEU A 135 5.09 22.28 -20.41
N GLY A 136 4.13 22.70 -21.24
CA GLY A 136 2.79 23.13 -20.79
C GLY A 136 2.71 24.54 -20.20
N THR A 137 3.80 25.31 -20.14
CA THR A 137 3.82 26.67 -19.55
C THR A 137 3.73 27.82 -20.56
N ASN A 138 3.62 27.50 -21.86
CA ASN A 138 3.59 28.46 -22.96
C ASN A 138 2.19 29.03 -23.27
N GLY A 139 1.19 28.72 -22.44
CA GLY A 139 -0.21 29.12 -22.65
C GLY A 139 -1.01 28.20 -23.57
N THR A 140 -0.45 27.07 -24.00
CA THR A 140 -1.24 26.00 -24.62
C THR A 140 -2.25 25.46 -23.61
N GLU A 141 -3.51 25.34 -24.04
CA GLU A 141 -4.59 24.80 -23.20
C GLU A 141 -4.28 23.33 -22.84
N PRO A 142 -4.27 22.96 -21.55
CA PRO A 142 -3.98 21.59 -21.12
C PRO A 142 -5.12 20.66 -21.52
N ARG A 143 -4.77 19.50 -22.09
CA ARG A 143 -5.71 18.43 -22.42
C ARG A 143 -5.54 17.26 -21.46
N TYR A 144 -6.46 17.11 -20.51
CA TYR A 144 -6.46 16.06 -19.49
C TYR A 144 -7.05 14.74 -20.02
N MET A 145 -6.42 14.17 -21.03
CA MET A 145 -6.80 12.91 -21.66
C MET A 145 -5.55 12.08 -21.95
N VAL A 146 -5.73 10.78 -22.08
CA VAL A 146 -4.65 9.87 -22.50
C VAL A 146 -4.13 10.23 -23.90
N ASN A 147 -2.82 10.04 -24.12
CA ASN A 147 -2.13 10.42 -25.36
C ASN A 147 -1.50 9.24 -26.12
N SER A 148 -1.50 8.04 -25.54
CA SER A 148 -0.99 6.82 -26.18
C SER A 148 -1.70 5.56 -25.67
N ASP A 149 -1.42 4.42 -26.30
CA ASP A 149 -1.94 3.11 -25.85
C ASP A 149 -1.40 2.76 -24.45
N PHE A 150 -0.16 3.15 -24.14
CA PHE A 150 0.41 2.97 -22.81
C PHE A 150 -0.34 3.79 -21.76
N ASP A 151 -0.64 5.06 -22.06
CA ASP A 151 -1.48 5.89 -21.19
C ASP A 151 -2.87 5.27 -21.02
N PHE A 152 -3.51 4.87 -22.12
CA PHE A 152 -4.85 4.29 -22.09
C PHE A 152 -4.90 3.04 -21.23
N GLU A 153 -4.03 2.05 -21.46
CA GLU A 153 -4.02 0.79 -20.70
C GLU A 153 -3.64 0.99 -19.22
N SER A 154 -2.79 1.97 -18.92
CA SER A 154 -2.39 2.27 -17.53
C SER A 154 -3.50 2.96 -16.75
N ILE A 155 -4.16 3.96 -17.36
CA ILE A 155 -5.30 4.65 -16.73
C ILE A 155 -6.54 3.76 -16.70
N ALA A 156 -6.74 2.88 -17.68
CA ALA A 156 -7.79 1.87 -17.64
C ALA A 156 -7.58 0.89 -16.48
N LEU A 157 -6.34 0.43 -16.24
CA LEU A 157 -6.01 -0.35 -15.04
C LEU A 157 -6.28 0.43 -13.75
N GLY A 158 -5.88 1.70 -13.69
CA GLY A 158 -6.24 2.59 -12.59
C GLY A 158 -7.75 2.63 -12.36
N LEU A 159 -8.56 2.78 -13.41
CA LEU A 159 -10.02 2.83 -13.28
C LEU A 159 -10.61 1.50 -12.76
N TYR A 160 -10.02 0.35 -13.10
CA TYR A 160 -10.41 -0.93 -12.48
C TYR A 160 -10.12 -0.95 -10.97
N GLN A 161 -9.02 -0.31 -10.53
CA GLN A 161 -8.71 -0.12 -9.11
C GLN A 161 -9.77 0.76 -8.43
N GLU A 162 -10.07 1.93 -9.00
CA GLU A 162 -11.07 2.85 -8.44
C GLU A 162 -12.44 2.16 -8.29
N TRP A 163 -12.83 1.34 -9.27
CA TRP A 163 -14.11 0.64 -9.22
C TRP A 163 -14.19 -0.42 -8.14
N ILE A 164 -13.10 -1.16 -7.88
CA ILE A 164 -13.09 -2.16 -6.81
C ILE A 164 -13.06 -1.47 -5.45
N GLU A 165 -12.34 -0.37 -5.27
CA GLU A 165 -12.25 0.33 -3.99
C GLU A 165 -13.57 1.01 -3.66
N LEU A 166 -14.18 1.68 -4.64
CA LEU A 166 -15.52 2.25 -4.50
C LEU A 166 -16.54 1.19 -4.07
N ASP A 167 -16.56 0.02 -4.73
CA ASP A 167 -17.48 -1.06 -4.36
C ASP A 167 -17.13 -1.65 -2.99
N LEU A 168 -15.86 -2.00 -2.76
CA LEU A 168 -15.37 -2.61 -1.53
C LEU A 168 -15.72 -1.79 -0.29
N PHE A 169 -15.46 -0.47 -0.32
CA PHE A 169 -15.72 0.40 0.83
C PHE A 169 -17.22 0.46 1.13
N ASN A 170 -18.07 0.58 0.10
CA ASN A 170 -19.52 0.54 0.26
C ASN A 170 -20.03 -0.85 0.70
N ASN A 171 -19.41 -1.92 0.20
CA ASN A 171 -19.77 -3.29 0.51
C ASN A 171 -19.59 -3.58 2.00
N GLY A 172 -18.41 -3.30 2.57
CA GLY A 172 -18.16 -3.52 3.99
C GLY A 172 -19.10 -2.71 4.89
N LEU A 173 -19.41 -1.47 4.51
CA LEU A 173 -20.38 -0.63 5.24
C LEU A 173 -21.80 -1.18 5.21
N ALA A 174 -22.19 -1.85 4.13
CA ALA A 174 -23.52 -2.43 3.96
C ALA A 174 -23.65 -3.83 4.60
N VAL A 175 -22.56 -4.61 4.58
CA VAL A 175 -22.52 -6.00 5.09
C VAL A 175 -22.44 -6.03 6.61
N PHE A 176 -21.62 -5.16 7.22
CA PHE A 176 -21.38 -5.17 8.67
C PHE A 176 -22.23 -4.13 9.41
N SER A 177 -22.80 -4.56 10.54
CA SER A 177 -23.57 -3.72 11.45
C SER A 177 -22.66 -2.82 12.30
N ASP A 178 -23.24 -1.80 12.94
CA ASP A 178 -22.49 -0.97 13.89
C ASP A 178 -21.88 -1.79 15.04
N GLU A 179 -22.56 -2.85 15.48
CA GLU A 179 -22.05 -3.73 16.54
C GLU A 179 -20.82 -4.52 16.07
N ASP A 180 -20.80 -4.98 14.81
CA ASP A 180 -19.65 -5.71 14.27
C ASP A 180 -18.40 -4.81 14.19
N PHE A 181 -18.59 -3.52 13.86
CA PHE A 181 -17.50 -2.54 13.90
C PHE A 181 -17.03 -2.30 15.34
N ILE A 182 -17.94 -2.17 16.30
CA ILE A 182 -17.62 -1.99 17.72
C ILE A 182 -16.86 -3.22 18.27
N GLU A 183 -17.26 -4.44 17.92
CA GLU A 183 -16.56 -5.67 18.32
C GLU A 183 -15.13 -5.74 17.75
N ALA A 184 -14.91 -5.18 16.56
CA ALA A 184 -13.57 -5.03 15.97
C ALA A 184 -12.75 -3.87 16.58
N GLY A 185 -13.31 -3.15 17.56
CA GLY A 185 -12.70 -2.00 18.24
C GLY A 185 -12.82 -0.68 17.49
N LEU A 186 -13.63 -0.63 16.42
CA LEU A 186 -13.85 0.57 15.60
C LEU A 186 -15.10 1.32 16.06
N THR A 187 -15.08 2.63 15.87
CA THR A 187 -16.14 3.53 16.30
C THR A 187 -17.02 3.98 15.13
N ALA A 188 -18.11 4.66 15.45
CA ALA A 188 -18.94 5.33 14.44
C ALA A 188 -18.15 6.38 13.63
N GLU A 189 -17.11 6.99 14.21
CA GLU A 189 -16.23 7.93 13.50
C GLU A 189 -15.38 7.20 12.46
N ASP A 190 -14.83 6.02 12.78
CA ASP A 190 -14.08 5.18 11.84
C ASP A 190 -14.97 4.72 10.68
N ARG A 191 -16.19 4.28 10.99
CA ARG A 191 -17.19 3.88 9.99
C ARG A 191 -17.59 5.04 9.08
N SER A 192 -17.79 6.23 9.66
CA SER A 192 -18.03 7.46 8.88
C SER A 192 -16.83 7.86 8.03
N TYR A 193 -15.60 7.59 8.49
CA TYR A 193 -14.40 7.89 7.74
C TYR A 193 -14.26 6.96 6.52
N ILE A 194 -14.56 5.67 6.66
CA ILE A 194 -14.64 4.72 5.53
C ILE A 194 -15.70 5.18 4.52
N ALA A 195 -16.86 5.63 5.00
CA ALA A 195 -17.90 6.17 4.11
C ALA A 195 -17.43 7.43 3.35
N PHE A 196 -16.61 8.27 3.98
CA PHE A 196 -16.00 9.41 3.30
C PHE A 196 -14.95 8.97 2.27
N MET A 197 -14.13 7.97 2.57
CA MET A 197 -13.20 7.38 1.59
C MET A 197 -13.96 6.83 0.37
N ALA A 198 -15.10 6.18 0.56
CA ALA A 198 -15.95 5.73 -0.55
C ALA A 198 -16.45 6.89 -1.44
N ILE A 199 -16.70 8.07 -0.86
CA ILE A 199 -17.04 9.28 -1.63
C ILE A 199 -15.83 9.76 -2.43
N GLN A 200 -14.62 9.67 -1.89
CA GLN A 200 -13.40 10.02 -2.62
C GLN A 200 -13.23 9.12 -3.85
N GLU A 201 -13.47 7.81 -3.73
CA GLU A 201 -13.38 6.88 -4.88
C GLU A 201 -14.41 7.17 -5.97
N SER A 202 -15.57 7.76 -5.63
CA SER A 202 -16.50 8.24 -6.65
C SER A 202 -15.92 9.41 -7.47
N GLY A 203 -15.09 10.25 -6.84
CA GLY A 203 -14.37 11.32 -7.49
C GLY A 203 -13.22 10.81 -8.35
N HIS A 204 -12.42 9.88 -7.83
CA HIS A 204 -11.31 9.27 -8.56
C HIS A 204 -11.79 8.46 -9.78
N SER A 205 -12.79 7.59 -9.61
CA SER A 205 -13.39 6.85 -10.73
C SER A 205 -13.98 7.77 -11.80
N THR A 206 -14.62 8.88 -11.40
CA THR A 206 -15.11 9.91 -12.34
C THR A 206 -13.95 10.58 -13.08
N LEU A 207 -12.87 10.94 -12.38
CA LEU A 207 -11.69 11.57 -12.94
C LEU A 207 -11.07 10.69 -14.03
N LEU A 208 -10.81 9.42 -13.73
CA LEU A 208 -10.18 8.48 -14.66
C LEU A 208 -11.11 8.12 -15.83
N THR A 209 -12.43 7.99 -15.56
CA THR A 209 -13.43 7.82 -16.62
C THR A 209 -13.38 8.98 -17.62
N ASN A 210 -13.28 10.22 -17.14
CA ASN A 210 -13.21 11.40 -18.00
C ASN A 210 -11.94 11.42 -18.84
N MET A 211 -10.79 11.02 -18.29
CA MET A 211 -9.50 10.96 -19.02
C MET A 211 -9.48 9.92 -20.15
N LEU A 212 -10.25 8.84 -20.00
CA LEU A 212 -10.36 7.73 -20.96
C LEU A 212 -11.47 7.97 -22.00
N GLY A 213 -12.49 8.75 -21.66
CA GLY A 213 -13.61 9.07 -22.54
C GLY A 213 -14.58 7.88 -22.75
N GLU A 214 -15.12 7.75 -23.95
CA GLU A 214 -16.20 6.79 -24.25
C GLU A 214 -15.80 5.32 -24.06
N ALA A 215 -14.50 5.01 -24.19
CA ALA A 215 -13.94 3.68 -24.03
C ALA A 215 -13.57 3.32 -22.58
N ALA A 216 -13.87 4.19 -21.61
CA ALA A 216 -13.59 3.94 -20.19
C ALA A 216 -14.28 2.66 -19.70
N PRO A 217 -13.53 1.72 -19.09
CA PRO A 217 -14.10 0.55 -18.42
C PRO A 217 -15.20 0.92 -17.42
N LYS A 218 -16.26 0.12 -17.40
CA LYS A 218 -17.36 0.21 -16.46
C LYS A 218 -17.08 -0.68 -15.25
N GLN A 219 -17.72 -0.32 -14.14
CA GLN A 219 -17.66 -1.06 -12.89
C GLN A 219 -18.12 -2.52 -13.10
N CYS A 220 -17.38 -3.43 -12.47
CA CYS A 220 -17.63 -4.86 -12.52
C CYS A 220 -18.34 -5.34 -11.25
N THR A 221 -18.55 -6.64 -11.15
CA THR A 221 -18.95 -7.30 -9.91
C THR A 221 -17.74 -8.02 -9.30
N TYR A 222 -17.72 -8.12 -7.98
CA TYR A 222 -16.53 -8.55 -7.24
C TYR A 222 -16.84 -9.71 -6.29
N ASN A 223 -15.79 -10.40 -5.84
CA ASN A 223 -15.89 -11.48 -4.85
C ASN A 223 -14.80 -11.35 -3.78
N TYR A 224 -15.19 -10.86 -2.61
CA TYR A 224 -14.25 -10.50 -1.55
C TYR A 224 -14.03 -11.61 -0.51
N PRO A 225 -12.79 -11.81 -0.03
CA PRO A 225 -12.39 -12.87 0.90
C PRO A 225 -12.54 -12.48 2.39
N TYR A 226 -13.69 -11.99 2.85
CA TYR A 226 -13.86 -11.64 4.26
C TYR A 226 -15.22 -12.03 4.82
N SER A 227 -15.22 -12.32 6.13
CA SER A 227 -16.39 -12.64 6.93
C SER A 227 -16.47 -11.83 8.23
N THR A 228 -15.41 -11.08 8.57
CA THR A 228 -15.36 -10.20 9.74
C THR A 228 -14.90 -8.79 9.35
N VAL A 229 -15.19 -7.80 10.21
CA VAL A 229 -14.69 -6.42 10.01
C VAL A 229 -13.15 -6.39 10.02
N ARG A 230 -12.48 -7.22 10.82
CA ARG A 230 -11.01 -7.30 10.84
C ARG A 230 -10.44 -7.79 9.51
N GLU A 231 -11.05 -8.82 8.92
CA GLU A 231 -10.67 -9.32 7.59
C GLU A 231 -10.97 -8.30 6.49
N PHE A 232 -12.09 -7.58 6.59
CA PHE A 232 -12.42 -6.48 5.69
C PHE A 232 -11.34 -5.38 5.75
N ILE A 233 -10.95 -4.91 6.93
CA ILE A 233 -9.91 -3.88 7.08
C ILE A 233 -8.54 -4.37 6.61
N ASP A 234 -8.16 -5.63 6.88
CA ASP A 234 -6.89 -6.19 6.37
C ASP A 234 -6.91 -6.34 4.84
N PHE A 235 -8.05 -6.67 4.25
CA PHE A 235 -8.18 -6.69 2.79
C PHE A 235 -8.05 -5.29 2.19
N ASN A 236 -8.71 -4.28 2.79
CA ASN A 236 -8.62 -2.89 2.35
C ASN A 236 -7.18 -2.36 2.38
N GLN A 237 -6.42 -2.59 3.45
CA GLN A 237 -5.03 -2.11 3.50
C GLN A 237 -4.13 -2.78 2.45
N LYS A 238 -4.43 -4.01 2.01
CA LYS A 238 -3.69 -4.68 0.91
C LYS A 238 -4.11 -4.16 -0.46
N ILE A 239 -5.42 -4.03 -0.70
CA ILE A 239 -6.00 -3.50 -1.95
C ILE A 239 -5.49 -2.10 -2.25
N THR A 240 -5.64 -1.20 -1.28
CA THR A 240 -5.18 0.19 -1.41
C THR A 240 -3.66 0.26 -1.58
N ARG A 241 -2.90 -0.66 -0.97
CA ARG A 241 -1.45 -0.73 -1.14
C ARG A 241 -1.04 -1.06 -2.57
N PHE A 242 -1.61 -2.11 -3.18
CA PHE A 242 -1.22 -2.45 -4.55
C PHE A 242 -1.84 -1.51 -5.59
N GLY A 243 -3.00 -0.92 -5.28
CA GLY A 243 -3.62 0.15 -6.08
C GLY A 243 -2.70 1.34 -6.19
N GLU A 244 -2.30 1.89 -5.03
CA GLU A 244 -1.44 3.09 -5.03
C GLU A 244 -0.10 2.84 -5.73
N SER A 245 0.47 1.65 -5.46
CA SER A 245 1.81 1.30 -5.91
C SER A 245 1.82 1.06 -7.42
N GLY A 246 0.72 0.55 -7.99
CA GLY A 246 0.56 0.41 -9.44
C GLY A 246 0.70 1.75 -10.15
N VAL A 247 0.00 2.77 -9.66
CA VAL A 247 0.05 4.13 -10.22
C VAL A 247 1.43 4.76 -10.03
N TRP A 248 2.00 4.70 -8.82
CA TRP A 248 3.37 5.20 -8.58
C TRP A 248 4.40 4.59 -9.55
N GLY A 249 4.18 3.33 -9.94
CA GLY A 249 5.04 2.62 -10.89
C GLY A 249 4.98 3.13 -12.33
N PHE A 250 3.82 3.61 -12.81
CA PHE A 250 3.67 4.04 -14.22
C PHE A 250 3.55 5.55 -14.43
N ILE A 251 3.23 6.33 -13.39
CA ILE A 251 2.85 7.75 -13.55
C ILE A 251 3.91 8.59 -14.27
N ASN A 252 5.20 8.32 -14.03
CA ASN A 252 6.31 9.02 -14.67
C ASN A 252 6.63 8.51 -16.09
N HIS A 253 5.94 7.48 -16.55
CA HIS A 253 6.07 6.91 -17.89
C HIS A 253 4.92 7.32 -18.82
N LEU A 254 3.92 8.05 -18.32
CA LEU A 254 2.83 8.57 -19.13
C LEU A 254 3.34 9.59 -20.16
N ASP A 255 2.82 9.51 -21.38
CA ASP A 255 3.02 10.54 -22.41
C ASP A 255 2.23 11.81 -22.06
N SER A 256 1.04 11.64 -21.47
CA SER A 256 0.20 12.72 -20.94
C SER A 256 0.63 13.16 -19.55
N ARG A 257 1.35 14.29 -19.49
CA ARG A 257 1.80 14.91 -18.24
C ARG A 257 0.64 15.54 -17.47
N GLU A 258 -0.35 16.04 -18.20
CA GLU A 258 -1.58 16.63 -17.67
C GLU A 258 -2.37 15.57 -16.89
N VAL A 259 -2.52 14.36 -17.45
CA VAL A 259 -3.10 13.21 -16.74
C VAL A 259 -2.26 12.85 -15.53
N GLY A 260 -0.94 12.72 -15.69
CA GLY A 260 -0.04 12.43 -14.58
C GLY A 260 -0.15 13.43 -13.42
N GLN A 261 -0.37 14.72 -13.70
CA GLN A 261 -0.55 15.74 -12.66
C GLN A 261 -1.83 15.54 -11.83
N LEU A 262 -2.94 15.19 -12.45
CA LEU A 262 -4.19 14.93 -11.71
C LEU A 262 -4.12 13.59 -10.98
N LEU A 263 -3.53 12.58 -11.61
CA LEU A 263 -3.32 11.26 -11.01
C LEU A 263 -2.40 11.34 -9.78
N ALA A 264 -1.39 12.22 -9.79
CA ALA A 264 -0.53 12.46 -8.64
C ALA A 264 -1.30 13.03 -7.43
N GLN A 265 -2.40 13.74 -7.64
CA GLN A 265 -3.22 14.30 -6.58
C GLN A 265 -4.18 13.27 -5.98
N SER A 266 -4.77 12.40 -6.80
CA SER A 266 -5.61 11.30 -6.31
C SER A 266 -4.78 10.26 -5.58
N ILE A 267 -3.63 9.87 -6.14
CA ILE A 267 -2.81 8.80 -5.57
C ILE A 267 -2.19 9.16 -4.22
N ALA A 268 -1.90 10.44 -3.99
CA ALA A 268 -1.50 10.95 -2.68
C ALA A 268 -2.62 10.85 -1.64
N THR A 269 -3.88 10.80 -2.08
CA THR A 269 -5.04 10.54 -1.23
C THR A 269 -5.17 9.04 -0.94
N GLU A 270 -5.03 8.17 -1.93
CA GLU A 270 -5.02 6.71 -1.75
C GLU A 270 -3.95 6.25 -0.74
N ALA A 271 -2.75 6.82 -0.80
CA ALA A 271 -1.69 6.56 0.19
C ALA A 271 -2.14 6.84 1.64
N ARG A 272 -2.98 7.87 1.83
CA ARG A 272 -3.54 8.20 3.15
C ARG A 272 -4.65 7.24 3.54
N GLN A 273 -5.43 6.74 2.59
CA GLN A 273 -6.47 5.75 2.85
C GLN A 273 -5.84 4.42 3.26
N GLN A 274 -4.78 4.00 2.57
CA GLN A 274 -3.95 2.85 2.93
C GLN A 274 -3.43 2.99 4.37
N MET A 275 -2.84 4.14 4.71
CA MET A 275 -2.42 4.48 6.08
C MET A 275 -3.56 4.37 7.08
N SER A 276 -4.75 4.88 6.76
CA SER A 276 -5.93 4.83 7.62
C SER A 276 -6.40 3.40 7.89
N PHE A 277 -6.44 2.54 6.87
CA PHE A 277 -6.77 1.13 7.07
C PHE A 277 -5.72 0.40 7.92
N ARG A 278 -4.44 0.77 7.82
CA ARG A 278 -3.40 0.27 8.73
C ARG A 278 -3.67 0.69 10.18
N GLN A 279 -4.06 1.93 10.43
CA GLN A 279 -4.44 2.43 11.77
C GLN A 279 -5.63 1.65 12.34
N MET A 280 -6.66 1.44 11.50
CA MET A 280 -7.86 0.66 11.85
C MET A 280 -7.53 -0.82 12.14
N LEU A 281 -6.50 -1.38 11.51
CA LEU A 281 -6.04 -2.75 11.82
C LEU A 281 -5.10 -2.82 13.03
N GLY A 282 -4.71 -1.68 13.59
CA GLY A 282 -3.73 -1.59 14.68
C GLY A 282 -2.27 -1.80 14.21
N LEU A 283 -1.99 -1.61 12.92
CA LEU A 283 -0.63 -1.61 12.37
C LEU A 283 0.02 -0.22 12.50
N HIS A 284 1.34 -0.17 12.35
CA HIS A 284 2.04 1.11 12.26
C HIS A 284 1.59 1.87 11.00
N PRO A 285 1.13 3.13 11.10
CA PRO A 285 0.47 3.85 10.01
C PRO A 285 1.38 4.10 8.81
N MET A 286 2.62 4.51 9.04
CA MET A 286 3.57 4.94 8.01
C MET A 286 4.90 4.19 8.18
N PRO A 287 5.00 2.93 7.75
CA PRO A 287 6.18 2.08 7.98
C PRO A 287 7.36 2.38 7.05
N VAL A 288 7.19 3.26 6.06
CA VAL A 288 8.17 3.53 5.00
C VAL A 288 8.45 5.03 4.89
N TRP A 289 9.60 5.40 4.33
CA TRP A 289 9.99 6.79 4.07
C TRP A 289 9.56 7.27 2.66
N PHE A 290 9.41 6.34 1.70
CA PHE A 290 8.96 6.59 0.34
C PHE A 290 8.00 5.49 -0.13
N GLU A 291 7.00 5.88 -0.93
CA GLU A 291 6.07 4.91 -1.51
C GLU A 291 6.71 4.09 -2.62
N THR A 292 6.29 2.83 -2.71
CA THR A 292 6.86 1.85 -3.65
C THR A 292 6.04 1.85 -4.94
N GLY A 293 6.70 1.95 -6.08
CA GLY A 293 6.05 1.73 -7.39
C GLY A 293 6.17 0.28 -7.84
N ILE A 294 5.13 -0.30 -8.43
CA ILE A 294 5.14 -1.64 -9.05
C ILE A 294 4.68 -1.61 -10.52
N PRO A 295 5.10 -2.58 -11.36
CA PRO A 295 4.64 -2.65 -12.74
C PRO A 295 3.13 -2.91 -12.86
N GLN A 296 2.51 -2.42 -13.94
CA GLN A 296 1.07 -2.62 -14.21
C GLN A 296 0.67 -4.09 -14.23
N SER A 297 1.52 -4.98 -14.77
CA SER A 297 1.25 -6.42 -14.76
C SER A 297 1.20 -7.02 -13.35
N TRP A 298 1.88 -6.41 -12.37
CA TRP A 298 1.80 -6.85 -10.98
C TRP A 298 0.50 -6.40 -10.36
N ALA A 299 0.17 -5.11 -10.48
CA ALA A 299 -1.11 -4.56 -10.02
C ALA A 299 -2.30 -5.33 -10.62
N TRP A 300 -2.26 -5.62 -11.93
CA TRP A 300 -3.30 -6.43 -12.57
C TRP A 300 -3.34 -7.88 -12.08
N SER A 301 -2.19 -8.50 -11.80
CA SER A 301 -2.11 -9.84 -11.22
C SER A 301 -2.76 -9.91 -9.84
N TYR A 302 -2.63 -8.86 -9.03
CA TYR A 302 -3.26 -8.79 -7.71
C TYR A 302 -4.74 -8.46 -7.79
N LEU A 303 -5.16 -7.61 -8.73
CA LEU A 303 -6.54 -7.13 -8.85
C LEU A 303 -7.48 -8.13 -9.51
N ALA A 304 -7.07 -8.71 -10.65
CA ALA A 304 -7.93 -9.55 -11.48
C ALA A 304 -8.63 -10.71 -10.74
N PRO A 305 -7.97 -11.45 -9.82
CA PRO A 305 -8.61 -12.56 -9.09
C PRO A 305 -9.81 -12.18 -8.20
N TYR A 306 -10.06 -10.88 -8.00
CA TYR A 306 -11.19 -10.38 -7.22
C TYR A 306 -12.36 -9.88 -8.08
N ILE A 307 -12.21 -9.86 -9.41
CA ILE A 307 -13.26 -9.45 -10.34
C ILE A 307 -14.01 -10.68 -10.83
N SER A 308 -15.30 -10.78 -10.50
CA SER A 308 -16.17 -11.89 -10.89
C SER A 308 -16.59 -11.78 -12.36
N SER A 309 -17.26 -10.68 -12.72
CA SER A 309 -17.75 -10.43 -14.08
C SER A 309 -17.87 -8.94 -14.36
N CYS A 310 -17.71 -8.53 -15.62
CA CYS A 310 -17.90 -7.16 -16.06
C CYS A 310 -19.03 -7.08 -17.09
N PRO A 311 -19.63 -5.89 -17.30
CA PRO A 311 -20.61 -5.67 -18.36
C PRO A 311 -20.13 -6.16 -19.73
N GLU A 312 -21.08 -6.59 -20.58
CA GLU A 312 -20.79 -7.01 -21.94
C GLU A 312 -20.12 -5.89 -22.76
N ASN A 313 -19.32 -6.27 -23.77
CA ASN A 313 -18.59 -5.38 -24.66
C ASN A 313 -17.48 -4.53 -24.01
N GLN A 314 -17.05 -4.87 -22.79
CA GLN A 314 -15.86 -4.29 -22.18
C GLN A 314 -14.59 -4.95 -22.73
N THR A 315 -13.60 -4.13 -23.11
CA THR A 315 -12.30 -4.61 -23.58
C THR A 315 -11.45 -5.13 -22.42
N ARG A 316 -10.60 -6.12 -22.73
CA ARG A 316 -9.61 -6.65 -21.81
C ARG A 316 -8.39 -5.73 -21.74
N LEU A 317 -7.76 -5.66 -20.58
CA LEU A 317 -6.47 -4.99 -20.40
C LEU A 317 -5.35 -5.82 -21.04
N ALA A 318 -4.30 -5.13 -21.47
CA ALA A 318 -3.14 -5.74 -22.13
C ALA A 318 -2.09 -6.34 -21.15
N TRP A 319 -2.34 -6.27 -19.84
CA TRP A 319 -1.36 -6.62 -18.82
C TRP A 319 -1.34 -8.13 -18.52
N GLN A 320 -0.14 -8.70 -18.35
CA GLN A 320 0.05 -10.09 -17.99
C GLN A 320 -0.43 -10.39 -16.57
N ASN A 321 -1.08 -11.54 -16.37
CA ASN A 321 -1.34 -12.12 -15.05
C ASN A 321 -0.30 -13.18 -14.72
N PHE A 322 0.40 -13.03 -13.59
CA PHE A 322 1.38 -13.99 -13.10
C PHE A 322 0.74 -15.02 -12.16
N PRO A 323 1.33 -16.23 -12.03
CA PRO A 323 0.97 -17.18 -10.99
C PRO A 323 1.10 -16.59 -9.58
N ALA A 324 0.28 -17.06 -8.63
CA ALA A 324 0.33 -16.59 -7.25
C ALA A 324 1.52 -17.19 -6.49
N LEU A 325 2.19 -16.37 -5.68
CA LEU A 325 3.14 -16.76 -4.65
C LEU A 325 2.46 -16.63 -3.29
N ASN A 326 2.52 -17.71 -2.51
CA ASN A 326 1.89 -17.84 -1.21
C ASN A 326 2.94 -18.02 -0.10
N PHE A 327 2.72 -17.33 1.01
CA PHE A 327 3.59 -17.34 2.19
C PHE A 327 3.01 -18.29 3.25
N VAL A 328 3.60 -19.46 3.41
CA VAL A 328 3.09 -20.49 4.32
C VAL A 328 3.07 -20.00 5.77
N ASN A 329 4.06 -19.20 6.16
CA ASN A 329 4.21 -18.65 7.51
C ASN A 329 4.12 -17.12 7.54
N GLN A 330 3.16 -16.56 6.79
CA GLN A 330 2.81 -15.14 6.84
C GLN A 330 2.45 -14.72 8.28
N PRO A 331 3.08 -13.66 8.83
CA PRO A 331 2.67 -13.13 10.13
C PRO A 331 1.18 -12.79 10.16
N ASN A 332 0.52 -13.09 11.28
CA ASN A 332 -0.87 -12.70 11.47
C ASN A 332 -0.98 -11.45 12.35
N PRO A 333 -1.47 -10.32 11.83
CA PRO A 333 -1.58 -9.07 12.58
C PRO A 333 -2.60 -9.13 13.71
N ASN A 334 -3.49 -10.13 13.74
CA ASN A 334 -4.50 -10.32 14.78
C ASN A 334 -3.98 -11.08 16.01
N ARG A 335 -2.76 -11.64 15.97
CA ARG A 335 -2.11 -12.32 17.11
C ARG A 335 -1.27 -11.35 17.94
N PHE A 336 -1.22 -11.52 19.25
CA PHE A 336 -0.27 -10.75 20.09
C PHE A 336 1.18 -11.08 19.77
N SER A 337 1.43 -12.32 19.36
CA SER A 337 2.70 -12.86 18.83
C SER A 337 2.50 -13.20 17.35
N PRO A 338 2.82 -12.28 16.41
CA PRO A 338 2.47 -12.43 14.99
C PRO A 338 3.10 -13.63 14.31
N ASN A 339 4.26 -14.06 14.79
CA ASN A 339 5.05 -15.11 14.17
C ASN A 339 4.66 -16.51 14.67
N ASP A 340 3.85 -16.62 15.72
CA ASP A 340 3.21 -17.86 16.18
C ASP A 340 1.98 -18.22 15.32
N THR A 341 2.12 -18.05 14.01
CA THR A 341 1.07 -18.31 13.03
C THR A 341 1.04 -19.80 12.64
N LYS A 342 -0.16 -20.30 12.36
CA LYS A 342 -0.31 -21.62 11.72
C LYS A 342 0.05 -21.54 10.24
N PRO A 343 0.46 -22.66 9.60
CA PRO A 343 0.61 -22.71 8.16
C PRO A 343 -0.68 -22.25 7.45
N PHE A 344 -0.56 -21.26 6.56
CA PHE A 344 -1.67 -20.67 5.80
C PHE A 344 -2.80 -20.12 6.69
N GLU A 345 -2.46 -19.35 7.73
CA GLU A 345 -3.43 -18.65 8.57
C GLU A 345 -4.00 -17.39 7.88
N THR A 346 -4.58 -17.62 6.71
CA THR A 346 -5.23 -16.65 5.83
C THR A 346 -6.63 -17.16 5.49
N VAL A 347 -7.56 -16.26 5.16
CA VAL A 347 -8.96 -16.63 4.84
C VAL A 347 -9.05 -17.45 3.53
N GLY A 348 -8.11 -17.24 2.62
CA GLY A 348 -8.04 -17.97 1.35
C GLY A 348 -6.62 -18.05 0.81
N ASN A 349 -6.52 -18.41 -0.47
CA ASN A 349 -5.25 -18.71 -1.16
C ASN A 349 -4.99 -17.76 -2.34
N ARG A 350 -5.72 -16.65 -2.47
CA ARG A 350 -5.36 -15.57 -3.41
C ARG A 350 -4.38 -14.62 -2.73
N THR A 351 -3.54 -13.96 -3.54
CA THR A 351 -2.38 -13.20 -3.06
C THR A 351 -2.68 -12.13 -2.01
N ALA A 352 -3.84 -11.46 -2.09
CA ALA A 352 -4.21 -10.39 -1.17
C ALA A 352 -5.26 -10.82 -0.14
N ASP A 353 -5.60 -12.12 -0.04
CA ASP A 353 -6.59 -12.58 0.94
C ASP A 353 -6.13 -12.17 2.37
N PRO A 354 -7.05 -11.71 3.22
CA PRO A 354 -6.72 -11.24 4.55
C PRO A 354 -6.25 -12.38 5.45
N SER A 355 -5.54 -12.01 6.50
CA SER A 355 -5.16 -12.92 7.57
C SER A 355 -6.41 -13.40 8.29
N ASP A 356 -6.46 -14.67 8.67
CA ASP A 356 -7.61 -15.20 9.41
C ASP A 356 -7.76 -14.45 10.74
N SER A 357 -8.94 -13.90 10.98
CA SER A 357 -9.25 -13.15 12.20
C SER A 357 -9.79 -14.02 13.34
N ASN A 358 -10.09 -15.30 13.08
CA ASN A 358 -10.60 -16.25 14.06
C ASN A 358 -9.48 -16.81 14.95
N ILE A 359 -8.84 -15.92 15.69
CA ILE A 359 -7.76 -16.23 16.62
C ILE A 359 -8.34 -16.53 18.00
N PRO A 360 -7.88 -17.58 18.71
CA PRO A 360 -8.29 -17.83 20.08
C PRO A 360 -8.17 -16.60 20.97
N THR A 361 -9.13 -16.35 21.86
CA THR A 361 -9.22 -15.13 22.70
C THR A 361 -7.98 -14.90 23.59
N ASN A 362 -7.25 -15.97 23.93
CA ASN A 362 -6.01 -15.93 24.69
C ASN A 362 -4.75 -15.76 23.81
N GLU A 363 -4.89 -15.69 22.49
CA GLU A 363 -3.83 -15.52 21.48
C GLU A 363 -4.00 -14.24 20.65
N THR A 364 -5.21 -13.68 20.61
CA THR A 364 -5.55 -12.45 19.89
C THR A 364 -5.02 -11.19 20.58
N CYS A 365 -4.69 -10.17 19.80
CA CYS A 365 -4.30 -8.84 20.28
C CYS A 365 -5.39 -7.76 20.19
N VAL A 366 -6.53 -8.07 19.58
CA VAL A 366 -7.55 -7.07 19.21
C VAL A 366 -8.11 -6.37 20.46
N ASN A 367 -8.48 -7.15 21.46
CA ASN A 367 -9.06 -6.67 22.72
C ASN A 367 -8.03 -6.55 23.86
N LEU A 368 -6.73 -6.64 23.54
CA LEU A 368 -5.66 -6.47 24.53
C LEU A 368 -5.35 -4.99 24.73
N HIS A 369 -5.38 -4.53 26.00
CA HIS A 369 -4.99 -3.17 26.39
C HIS A 369 -3.60 -3.15 27.04
N VAL A 370 -2.63 -3.79 26.39
CA VAL A 370 -1.24 -3.85 26.85
C VAL A 370 -0.33 -3.22 25.79
N THR A 371 0.39 -2.16 26.18
CA THR A 371 1.36 -1.49 25.31
C THR A 371 2.38 -2.49 24.76
N GLY A 372 2.62 -2.46 23.46
CA GLY A 372 3.52 -3.38 22.77
C GLY A 372 2.86 -4.67 22.25
N TYR A 373 1.68 -5.04 22.76
CA TYR A 373 0.98 -6.28 22.38
C TYR A 373 -0.41 -6.06 21.80
N SER A 374 -1.00 -4.88 22.00
CA SER A 374 -2.30 -4.50 21.43
C SER A 374 -2.23 -4.36 19.90
N CYS A 375 -3.31 -4.76 19.23
CA CYS A 375 -3.55 -4.46 17.81
C CYS A 375 -4.99 -3.98 17.55
N GLY A 376 -5.65 -3.45 18.58
CA GLY A 376 -6.90 -2.72 18.40
C GLY A 376 -6.66 -1.43 17.58
N PRO A 377 -7.71 -0.81 17.01
CA PRO A 377 -7.56 0.43 16.25
C PRO A 377 -6.89 1.54 17.07
N ALA A 378 -5.93 2.26 16.49
CA ALA A 378 -5.29 3.42 17.12
C ALA A 378 -4.60 4.32 16.08
N ILE A 379 -4.29 5.57 16.47
CA ILE A 379 -3.48 6.48 15.64
C ILE A 379 -2.13 5.84 15.28
N ALA A 380 -1.50 5.14 16.23
CA ALA A 380 -0.31 4.35 15.98
C ALA A 380 -0.12 3.31 17.07
N HIS A 381 0.40 2.14 16.66
CA HIS A 381 1.03 1.20 17.57
C HIS A 381 2.51 1.07 17.25
N ASN A 382 3.27 0.70 18.27
CA ASN A 382 4.63 0.19 18.13
C ASN A 382 4.68 -1.12 18.91
N ARG A 383 4.71 -2.23 18.18
CA ARG A 383 4.64 -3.57 18.76
C ARG A 383 6.00 -3.97 19.28
N SER A 384 6.03 -4.65 20.42
CA SER A 384 7.27 -5.19 20.98
C SER A 384 7.83 -6.31 20.10
N GLU A 385 6.94 -7.15 19.57
CA GLU A 385 7.27 -8.11 18.52
C GLU A 385 6.78 -7.58 17.17
N PRO A 386 7.68 -7.37 16.18
CA PRO A 386 7.30 -6.95 14.84
C PRO A 386 6.58 -8.08 14.11
N LEU A 387 5.81 -7.76 13.06
CA LEU A 387 5.21 -8.78 12.21
C LEU A 387 6.29 -9.68 11.62
N SER A 388 7.43 -9.12 11.20
CA SER A 388 8.57 -9.90 10.74
C SER A 388 9.89 -9.19 11.00
N PHE A 389 11.01 -9.87 10.76
CA PHE A 389 12.33 -9.33 11.03
C PHE A 389 13.38 -9.91 10.06
N PRO A 390 14.49 -9.18 9.82
CA PRO A 390 15.59 -9.66 9.00
C PRO A 390 16.13 -11.03 9.46
N GLY A 391 16.37 -11.91 8.50
CA GLY A 391 16.85 -13.27 8.76
C GLY A 391 15.76 -14.27 9.10
N LYS A 392 14.50 -13.86 9.29
CA LYS A 392 13.37 -14.79 9.41
C LYS A 392 13.29 -15.69 8.19
N GLN A 393 13.16 -17.00 8.40
CA GLN A 393 12.88 -17.95 7.33
C GLN A 393 11.44 -17.77 6.84
N VAL A 394 11.29 -17.52 5.55
CA VAL A 394 9.99 -17.35 4.90
C VAL A 394 9.76 -18.55 3.98
N ASN A 395 8.75 -19.35 4.32
CA ASN A 395 8.37 -20.56 3.60
C ASN A 395 7.37 -20.20 2.49
N LEU A 396 7.62 -20.72 1.29
CA LEU A 396 6.97 -20.30 0.06
C LEU A 396 6.39 -21.50 -0.69
N THR A 397 5.21 -21.29 -1.26
CA THR A 397 4.60 -22.15 -2.29
C THR A 397 4.10 -21.27 -3.42
N TRP A 398 4.10 -21.76 -4.66
CA TRP A 398 3.61 -20.96 -5.79
C TRP A 398 2.83 -21.78 -6.81
N ASP A 399 1.88 -21.15 -7.47
CA ASP A 399 1.02 -21.83 -8.43
C ASP A 399 1.79 -22.13 -9.74
N ALA A 400 1.32 -23.14 -10.47
CA ALA A 400 1.74 -23.35 -11.85
C ALA A 400 1.02 -22.33 -12.76
N PRO A 401 1.60 -21.94 -13.91
CA PRO A 401 0.84 -21.15 -14.89
C PRO A 401 -0.34 -21.96 -15.46
N GLY A 402 -1.36 -21.27 -15.96
CA GLY A 402 -2.51 -21.88 -16.62
C GLY A 402 -3.84 -21.74 -15.88
N HIS A 403 -3.86 -21.13 -14.69
CA HIS A 403 -5.11 -20.83 -13.97
C HIS A 403 -5.88 -19.70 -14.66
N THR A 404 -7.19 -19.87 -14.78
CA THR A 404 -8.11 -18.82 -15.23
C THR A 404 -8.32 -17.81 -14.12
N VAL A 405 -8.29 -16.52 -14.45
CA VAL A 405 -8.48 -15.40 -13.52
C VAL A 405 -9.16 -14.23 -14.23
N GLY A 406 -9.55 -13.22 -13.45
CA GLY A 406 -10.09 -11.99 -13.98
C GLY A 406 -11.57 -12.08 -14.34
N PRO A 407 -12.12 -10.98 -14.88
CA PRO A 407 -13.52 -10.91 -15.27
C PRO A 407 -13.92 -12.09 -16.15
N ASN A 408 -14.98 -12.81 -15.78
CA ASN A 408 -15.51 -13.94 -16.55
C ASN A 408 -14.48 -15.05 -16.84
N ASP A 409 -13.51 -15.26 -15.95
CA ASP A 409 -12.42 -16.24 -16.12
C ASP A 409 -11.65 -16.08 -17.44
N SER A 410 -11.55 -14.83 -17.90
CA SER A 410 -11.17 -14.53 -19.27
C SER A 410 -9.66 -14.38 -19.49
N TYR A 411 -8.87 -14.34 -18.42
CA TYR A 411 -7.40 -14.29 -18.45
C TYR A 411 -6.82 -15.63 -17.99
N ILE A 412 -5.61 -15.93 -18.44
CA ILE A 412 -4.87 -17.14 -18.05
C ILE A 412 -3.54 -16.69 -17.47
N THR A 413 -3.24 -17.12 -16.25
CA THR A 413 -1.95 -16.88 -15.60
C THR A 413 -0.82 -17.51 -16.42
N SER A 414 0.27 -16.77 -16.62
CA SER A 414 1.39 -17.22 -17.44
C SER A 414 2.72 -16.66 -16.94
N THR A 415 3.80 -17.36 -17.26
CA THR A 415 5.17 -16.90 -17.04
C THR A 415 6.04 -17.37 -18.20
N SER A 416 7.00 -16.53 -18.60
CA SER A 416 8.07 -16.85 -19.54
C SER A 416 9.42 -17.07 -18.84
N ALA A 417 9.46 -16.88 -17.52
CA ALA A 417 10.65 -17.05 -16.72
C ALA A 417 11.07 -18.52 -16.65
N LYS A 418 12.37 -18.74 -16.47
CA LYS A 418 12.92 -20.08 -16.20
C LYS A 418 12.63 -20.49 -14.75
N GLN A 419 13.29 -21.56 -14.30
CA GLN A 419 13.17 -22.03 -12.93
C GLN A 419 13.55 -20.93 -11.93
N PRO A 420 12.77 -20.73 -10.85
CA PRO A 420 13.02 -19.68 -9.88
C PRO A 420 14.30 -19.95 -9.11
N LYS A 421 15.10 -18.91 -8.90
CA LYS A 421 16.39 -18.95 -8.19
C LYS A 421 16.49 -17.89 -7.10
N PHE A 422 15.72 -16.82 -7.22
CA PHE A 422 15.78 -15.68 -6.33
C PHE A 422 14.37 -15.28 -5.89
N VAL A 423 14.33 -14.61 -4.74
CA VAL A 423 13.17 -13.90 -4.23
C VAL A 423 13.50 -12.41 -4.28
N ALA A 424 12.78 -11.67 -5.10
CA ALA A 424 12.91 -10.24 -5.26
C ALA A 424 11.97 -9.53 -4.29
N TRP A 425 12.52 -8.61 -3.50
CA TRP A 425 11.83 -7.80 -2.50
C TRP A 425 11.82 -6.36 -3.02
N VAL A 426 10.70 -5.94 -3.61
CA VAL A 426 10.55 -4.56 -4.09
C VAL A 426 10.26 -3.68 -2.88
N SER A 427 11.13 -2.70 -2.67
CA SER A 427 11.03 -1.72 -1.61
C SER A 427 10.93 -0.31 -2.19
N GLN A 428 10.89 0.66 -1.30
CA GLN A 428 10.73 2.10 -1.51
C GLN A 428 11.53 2.63 -2.71
N LEU A 429 12.87 2.57 -2.63
CA LEU A 429 13.79 3.09 -3.65
C LEU A 429 14.74 2.04 -4.21
N ASN A 430 14.62 0.79 -3.75
CA ASN A 430 15.54 -0.29 -4.12
C ASN A 430 14.81 -1.63 -4.32
N LEU A 431 15.53 -2.54 -4.97
CA LEU A 431 15.13 -3.92 -5.18
C LEU A 431 16.21 -4.80 -4.57
N THR A 432 15.84 -5.64 -3.61
CA THR A 432 16.78 -6.56 -2.95
C THR A 432 16.44 -7.99 -3.34
N TYR A 433 17.45 -8.80 -3.63
CA TYR A 433 17.27 -10.22 -3.93
C TYR A 433 17.84 -11.10 -2.82
N THR A 434 17.14 -12.18 -2.53
CA THR A 434 17.64 -13.27 -1.66
C THR A 434 17.58 -14.59 -2.43
N PRO A 435 18.49 -15.55 -2.13
CA PRO A 435 18.45 -16.85 -2.79
C PRO A 435 17.17 -17.61 -2.40
N LEU A 436 16.58 -18.31 -3.37
CA LEU A 436 15.52 -19.28 -3.13
C LEU A 436 16.12 -20.67 -2.96
N VAL A 437 15.81 -21.33 -1.85
CA VAL A 437 16.11 -22.75 -1.65
C VAL A 437 14.86 -23.56 -2.01
N THR A 438 14.92 -24.33 -3.09
CA THR A 438 13.82 -25.19 -3.52
C THR A 438 13.89 -26.54 -2.80
N ILE A 439 12.75 -27.01 -2.27
CA ILE A 439 12.67 -28.26 -1.48
C ILE A 439 11.70 -29.28 -2.07
N GLY A 440 10.90 -28.90 -3.07
CA GLY A 440 9.91 -29.75 -3.70
C GLY A 440 9.34 -29.11 -4.96
N ASN A 441 8.30 -29.73 -5.51
CA ASN A 441 7.58 -29.14 -6.64
C ASN A 441 6.87 -27.88 -6.16
N ASN A 442 7.18 -26.74 -6.80
CA ASN A 442 6.63 -25.43 -6.48
C ASN A 442 6.66 -25.02 -4.99
N SER A 443 7.70 -25.44 -4.26
CA SER A 443 7.87 -25.12 -2.84
C SER A 443 9.34 -24.87 -2.49
N GLY A 444 9.54 -23.96 -1.56
CA GLY A 444 10.87 -23.51 -1.16
C GLY A 444 10.83 -22.59 0.04
N TYR A 445 11.99 -22.03 0.37
CA TYR A 445 12.07 -20.98 1.37
C TYR A 445 13.18 -19.99 1.01
N THR A 446 13.12 -18.83 1.64
CA THR A 446 14.19 -17.84 1.63
C THR A 446 14.35 -17.25 3.03
N TYR A 447 15.31 -16.36 3.21
CA TYR A 447 15.45 -15.57 4.44
C TYR A 447 15.17 -14.12 4.11
N GLN A 448 14.36 -13.46 4.95
CA GLN A 448 14.07 -12.04 4.81
C GLN A 448 15.37 -11.23 4.82
N PRO A 449 15.61 -10.34 3.84
CA PRO A 449 16.86 -9.59 3.78
C PRO A 449 16.96 -8.54 4.91
N ALA A 450 18.17 -8.29 5.38
CA ALA A 450 18.51 -7.17 6.26
C ALA A 450 18.79 -5.86 5.50
N GLY A 451 18.21 -5.68 4.31
CA GLY A 451 18.46 -4.50 3.48
C GLY A 451 17.97 -3.22 4.15
N GLU A 452 18.62 -2.11 3.83
CA GLU A 452 18.20 -0.76 4.21
C GLU A 452 18.09 0.13 2.96
N VAL A 453 17.16 1.08 2.96
CA VAL A 453 17.05 2.12 1.91
C VAL A 453 18.06 3.23 2.16
N TYR A 454 18.09 3.72 3.40
CA TYR A 454 19.11 4.59 4.00
C TYR A 454 19.43 4.06 5.39
N GLU A 455 20.56 4.47 5.98
CA GLU A 455 20.90 4.07 7.35
C GLU A 455 19.74 4.32 8.34
N GLY A 456 19.19 3.23 8.91
CA GLY A 456 18.05 3.24 9.82
C GLY A 456 16.67 3.13 9.18
N ASP A 457 16.56 2.97 7.86
CA ASP A 457 15.32 2.74 7.12
C ASP A 457 15.28 1.30 6.56
N PRO A 458 14.61 0.35 7.23
CA PRO A 458 14.54 -1.04 6.79
C PRO A 458 13.90 -1.19 5.40
N ALA A 459 14.52 -1.96 4.51
CA ALA A 459 13.98 -2.22 3.17
C ALA A 459 12.75 -3.14 3.20
N VAL A 460 12.59 -3.99 4.22
CA VAL A 460 11.44 -4.88 4.39
C VAL A 460 10.60 -4.40 5.56
N ASN A 461 9.60 -3.58 5.27
CA ASN A 461 8.69 -3.00 6.26
C ASN A 461 7.32 -2.68 5.62
N GLY A 462 6.23 -2.92 6.34
CA GLY A 462 4.87 -2.73 5.81
C GLY A 462 4.40 -3.89 4.91
N THR A 463 3.56 -3.60 3.91
CA THR A 463 3.05 -4.60 2.97
C THR A 463 3.97 -4.65 1.74
N MET A 464 4.70 -5.75 1.60
CA MET A 464 5.79 -5.93 0.65
C MET A 464 5.33 -6.61 -0.63
N PHE A 465 5.84 -6.14 -1.76
CA PHE A 465 5.69 -6.81 -3.06
C PHE A 465 6.87 -7.74 -3.30
N VAL A 466 6.56 -9.03 -3.50
CA VAL A 466 7.57 -10.07 -3.59
C VAL A 466 7.36 -10.86 -4.87
N ALA A 467 8.45 -11.12 -5.59
CA ALA A 467 8.43 -11.96 -6.78
C ALA A 467 9.42 -13.11 -6.67
N LEU A 468 9.04 -14.29 -7.13
CA LEU A 468 10.02 -15.32 -7.48
C LEU A 468 10.58 -15.00 -8.86
N THR A 469 11.91 -14.98 -8.99
CA THR A 469 12.56 -14.68 -10.27
C THR A 469 13.61 -15.71 -10.66
N ASP A 470 13.83 -15.85 -11.97
CA ASP A 470 14.88 -16.72 -12.52
C ASP A 470 16.27 -16.06 -12.59
N SER A 471 16.32 -14.74 -12.40
CA SER A 471 17.51 -13.90 -12.42
C SER A 471 17.38 -12.70 -11.46
N ASP A 472 18.52 -12.14 -11.06
CA ASP A 472 18.71 -11.05 -10.11
C ASP A 472 19.18 -9.77 -10.81
N ILE A 473 18.44 -9.34 -11.86
CA ILE A 473 18.80 -8.15 -12.63
C ILE A 473 18.72 -6.88 -11.79
N PHE A 474 19.70 -5.99 -11.97
CA PHE A 474 19.70 -4.71 -11.27
C PHE A 474 18.63 -3.78 -11.85
N LEU A 475 17.68 -3.35 -11.00
CA LEU A 475 16.59 -2.45 -11.35
C LEU A 475 16.42 -1.36 -10.30
N THR A 476 15.79 -0.28 -10.73
CA THR A 476 15.41 0.88 -9.94
C THR A 476 13.89 1.08 -10.05
N PRO A 477 13.27 1.91 -9.20
CA PRO A 477 11.84 2.20 -9.32
C PRO A 477 11.43 2.64 -10.74
N PHE A 478 12.29 3.40 -11.43
CA PHE A 478 12.00 3.93 -12.77
C PHE A 478 12.07 2.89 -13.91
N ASN A 479 12.70 1.74 -13.71
CA ASN A 479 12.79 0.71 -14.76
C ASN A 479 12.35 -0.68 -14.29
N LEU A 480 11.59 -0.73 -13.18
CA LEU A 480 11.19 -1.97 -12.53
C LEU A 480 10.37 -2.89 -13.46
N SER A 481 9.60 -2.35 -14.41
CA SER A 481 8.81 -3.13 -15.38
C SER A 481 9.64 -4.12 -16.21
N MET A 482 10.96 -3.89 -16.35
CA MET A 482 11.89 -4.82 -16.99
C MET A 482 12.01 -6.16 -16.24
N ILE A 483 11.50 -6.27 -15.02
CA ILE A 483 11.47 -7.53 -14.25
C ILE A 483 10.45 -8.54 -14.81
N ASN A 484 9.40 -8.09 -15.49
CA ASN A 484 8.26 -8.95 -15.87
C ASN A 484 8.64 -10.24 -16.61
N PRO A 485 9.57 -10.24 -17.58
CA PRO A 485 10.00 -11.48 -18.25
C PRO A 485 10.71 -12.51 -17.34
N HIS A 486 11.11 -12.09 -16.14
CA HIS A 486 11.85 -12.89 -15.17
C HIS A 486 10.98 -13.34 -13.99
N VAL A 487 9.72 -12.91 -13.90
CA VAL A 487 8.80 -13.26 -12.81
C VAL A 487 8.19 -14.64 -13.04
N VAL A 488 8.40 -15.53 -12.07
CA VAL A 488 7.79 -16.86 -11.99
C VAL A 488 6.43 -16.80 -11.29
N ALA A 489 6.34 -16.09 -10.16
CA ALA A 489 5.14 -15.92 -9.36
C ALA A 489 5.20 -14.64 -8.51
N LEU A 490 4.04 -14.09 -8.15
CA LEU A 490 3.91 -12.82 -7.41
C LEU A 490 3.10 -12.95 -6.12
N GLY A 491 3.56 -12.28 -5.06
CA GLY A 491 3.01 -12.39 -3.71
C GLY A 491 3.05 -11.07 -2.95
N LEU A 492 2.18 -10.95 -1.95
CA LEU A 492 2.21 -9.88 -0.95
C LEU A 492 2.59 -10.45 0.41
N TYR A 493 3.61 -9.87 1.05
CA TYR A 493 4.08 -10.30 2.37
C TYR A 493 3.92 -9.16 3.38
N GLN A 494 3.24 -9.42 4.49
CA GLN A 494 3.15 -8.45 5.58
C GLN A 494 4.39 -8.52 6.47
N ALA A 495 5.02 -7.36 6.64
CA ALA A 495 6.22 -7.13 7.42
C ALA A 495 6.09 -5.86 8.29
N GLY A 496 7.11 -5.61 9.10
CA GLY A 496 7.19 -4.44 9.97
C GLY A 496 6.89 -4.72 11.43
#